data_AF-A0A139PTZ4-F1
#
_entry.id   AF-A0A139PTZ4-F1
#
_cell.length_a   1.000
_cell.length_b   1.000
_cell.length_c   1.000
_cell.angle_alpha   90.00
_cell.angle_beta   90.00
_cell.angle_gamma   90.00
#
_symmetry.space_group_name_H-M   'P 1'
#
loop_
_entity.id
_entity.type
_entity.pdbx_description
1 polymer ?
#
loop_
_entity_poly.entity_id
_entity_poly.type
_entity_poly.pdbx_seq_one_letter_code
_entity_poly.pdbx_strand_id
1 'polypeptide(L)' 'MITVKKDNRVLDIDELEKVTFLEDGYDVVEIKDGEYVVVEPATNGRTYTIQEYKAVVAERDQALAELEKLSKKSTKDDK' A
#
# COMPACT_ATOMS: atom_id res chain seq x y z
N MET A 1 -11.11 -11.91 7.08
CA MET A 1 -9.99 -11.84 8.04
C MET A 1 -8.80 -11.20 7.37
N ILE A 2 -8.37 -10.07 7.92
CA ILE A 2 -7.23 -9.28 7.49
C ILE A 2 -6.26 -9.15 8.67
N THR A 3 -4.98 -9.02 8.37
CA THR A 3 -3.97 -8.80 9.40
C THR A 3 -3.64 -7.31 9.48
N VAL A 4 -3.66 -6.76 10.68
CA VAL A 4 -3.26 -5.37 10.94
C VAL A 4 -2.10 -5.33 11.92
N LYS A 5 -1.21 -4.35 11.76
CA LYS A 5 0.00 -4.20 12.56
C LYS A 5 0.16 -2.76 13.03
N LYS A 6 0.51 -2.61 14.31
CA LYS A 6 0.91 -1.33 14.90
C LYS A 6 2.10 -1.58 15.82
N ASP A 7 3.24 -0.96 15.52
CA ASP A 7 4.50 -1.19 16.22
C ASP A 7 4.86 -2.70 16.30
N ASN A 8 4.87 -3.29 17.49
CA ASN A 8 5.12 -4.71 17.74
C ASN A 8 3.84 -5.55 17.91
N ARG A 9 2.66 -4.96 17.67
CA ARG A 9 1.37 -5.62 17.84
C ARG A 9 0.81 -6.00 16.48
N VAL A 10 0.56 -7.29 16.27
CA VAL A 10 -0.10 -7.83 15.09
C VAL A 10 -1.43 -8.44 15.55
N LEU A 11 -2.51 -8.12 14.87
CA LEU A 11 -3.86 -8.63 15.13
C LEU A 11 -4.48 -9.10 13.83
N ASP A 12 -5.18 -10.23 13.89
CA ASP A 12 -6.12 -10.62 12.85
C ASP A 12 -7.51 -10.13 13.22
N ILE A 13 -8.10 -9.34 12.33
CA ILE A 13 -9.41 -8.72 12.50
C ILE A 13 -10.29 -9.05 11.30
N ASP A 14 -11.59 -8.85 11.46
CA ASP A 14 -12.50 -8.92 10.32
C ASP A 14 -12.55 -7.62 9.53
N GLU A 15 -12.92 -7.73 8.25
CA GLU A 15 -12.92 -6.61 7.31
C GLU A 15 -13.90 -5.49 7.74
N LEU A 16 -14.91 -5.84 8.53
CA LEU A 16 -15.85 -4.91 9.16
C LEU A 16 -15.20 -3.98 10.19
N GLU A 17 -14.18 -4.46 10.89
CA GLU A 17 -13.47 -3.68 11.92
C GLU A 17 -12.27 -2.93 11.32
N LYS A 18 -11.91 -3.21 10.07
CA LYS A 18 -10.78 -2.59 9.35
C LYS A 18 -10.72 -1.09 9.54
N VAL A 19 -11.85 -0.40 9.34
CA VAL A 19 -11.94 1.06 9.40
C VAL A 19 -11.54 1.58 10.78
N THR A 20 -12.08 0.98 11.84
CA THR A 20 -11.78 1.36 13.23
C THR A 20 -10.29 1.19 13.54
N PHE A 21 -9.69 0.08 13.10
CA PHE A 21 -8.27 -0.18 13.34
C PHE A 21 -7.36 0.76 12.52
N LEU A 22 -7.72 1.10 11.28
CA LEU A 22 -7.02 2.12 10.50
C LEU A 22 -7.09 3.50 11.16
N GLU A 23 -8.24 3.86 11.74
CA GLU A 23 -8.41 5.11 12.50
C GLU A 23 -7.57 5.11 13.78
N ASP A 24 -7.47 3.97 14.47
CA ASP A 24 -6.63 3.78 15.66
C ASP A 24 -5.11 3.73 15.35
N GLY A 25 -4.73 3.78 14.08
CA GLY A 25 -3.33 3.81 13.66
C GLY A 25 -2.71 2.44 13.36
N TYR A 26 -3.52 1.40 13.06
CA TYR A 26 -3.03 0.09 12.66
C TYR A 26 -2.94 -0.04 11.14
N ASP A 27 -1.74 -0.28 10.64
CA ASP A 27 -1.48 -0.53 9.23
C ASP A 27 -2.03 -1.90 8.82
N VAL A 28 -2.75 -1.98 7.70
CA VAL A 28 -3.15 -3.28 7.14
C VAL A 28 -1.92 -3.89 6.47
N VAL A 29 -1.54 -5.08 6.91
CA VAL A 29 -0.39 -5.82 6.40
C VAL A 29 -0.83 -7.14 5.79
N GLU A 30 -0.21 -7.51 4.69
CA GLU A 30 -0.29 -8.86 4.13
C GLU A 30 1.05 -9.56 4.31
N ILE A 31 0.99 -10.87 4.56
CA ILE A 31 2.19 -11.70 4.64
C ILE A 31 2.53 -12.17 3.22
N LYS A 32 3.63 -11.66 2.66
CA LYS A 32 4.22 -12.17 1.41
C LYS A 32 5.60 -12.72 1.71
N ASP A 33 5.85 -13.98 1.35
CA ASP A 33 7.13 -14.67 1.59
C ASP A 33 7.61 -14.64 3.07
N GLY A 34 6.67 -14.58 4.02
CA GLY A 34 6.99 -14.51 5.46
C GLY A 34 7.33 -13.10 5.97
N GLU A 35 7.23 -12.08 5.12
CA GLU A 35 7.43 -10.68 5.48
C GLU A 35 6.09 -9.93 5.52
N TYR A 36 5.92 -9.05 6.51
CA TYR A 36 4.75 -8.19 6.64
C TYR A 36 4.88 -7.00 5.69
N VAL A 37 4.15 -7.04 4.57
CA VAL A 37 4.08 -5.95 3.60
C VAL A 37 2.87 -5.09 3.93
N VAL A 38 3.09 -3.79 4.17
CA VAL A 38 2.00 -2.83 4.39
C VAL A 38 1.23 -2.65 3.08
N VAL A 39 -0.05 -3.05 3.09
CA VAL A 39 -0.97 -2.93 1.95
C VAL A 39 -1.72 -1.60 2.02
N GLU A 40 -2.18 -1.24 3.21
CA GLU A 40 -2.90 0.01 3.44
C GLU A 40 -2.35 0.65 4.72
N PRO A 41 -1.56 1.73 4.61
CA PRO A 41 -1.05 2.41 5.78
C PRO A 41 -2.20 3.06 6.55
N ALA A 42 -2.16 2.96 7.88
CA ALA A 42 -3.06 3.70 8.72
C ALA A 42 -2.77 5.19 8.55
N THR A 43 -3.76 5.89 8.00
CA THR A 43 -3.70 7.34 7.89
C THR A 43 -3.91 8.01 9.25
N ASN A 44 -4.19 7.22 10.31
CA ASN A 44 -4.41 7.68 11.69
C ASN A 44 -5.53 8.75 11.74
N GLY A 45 -6.61 8.49 10.98
CA GLY A 45 -7.72 9.43 10.81
C GLY A 45 -7.41 10.64 9.91
N ARG A 46 -6.25 10.70 9.23
CA ARG A 46 -6.00 11.74 8.22
C ARG A 46 -6.85 11.45 7.00
N THR A 47 -7.84 12.30 6.78
CA THR A 47 -8.54 12.41 5.51
C THR A 47 -7.58 13.05 4.51
N TYR A 48 -7.03 12.24 3.59
CA TYR A 48 -6.28 12.81 2.47
C TYR A 48 -7.21 13.73 1.69
N THR A 49 -6.77 14.97 1.51
CA THR A 49 -7.50 15.89 0.67
C THR A 49 -7.47 15.37 -0.77
N ILE A 50 -8.48 15.73 -1.58
CA ILE A 50 -8.55 15.33 -3.00
C ILE A 50 -7.26 15.68 -3.76
N GLN A 51 -6.53 16.69 -3.31
CA GLN A 51 -5.25 17.11 -3.88
C GLN A 51 -4.12 16.10 -3.60
N GLU A 52 -4.02 15.58 -2.38
CA GLU A 52 -3.05 14.55 -2.01
C GLU A 52 -3.32 13.24 -2.75
N TYR A 53 -4.60 12.84 -2.88
CA TYR A 53 -4.96 11.68 -3.70
C TYR A 53 -4.54 11.86 -5.16
N LYS A 54 -4.77 13.04 -5.75
CA LYS A 54 -4.33 13.35 -7.12
C LYS A 54 -2.81 13.31 -7.27
N ALA A 55 -2.07 13.79 -6.28
CA ALA A 55 -0.61 13.73 -6.29
C ALA A 55 -0.11 12.28 -6.29
N VAL A 56 -0.64 11.43 -5.40
CA VAL A 56 -0.28 10.01 -5.33
C VAL A 56 -0.66 9.27 -6.62
N VAL A 57 -1.81 9.58 -7.22
CA VAL A 57 -2.21 9.00 -8.52
C VAL A 57 -1.25 9.43 -9.64
N ALA A 58 -0.81 10.68 -9.65
CA ALA A 58 0.15 11.17 -10.64
C ALA A 58 1.53 10.51 -10.47
N GLU A 59 2.01 10.35 -9.23
CA GLU A 59 3.27 9.63 -8.96
C GLU A 59 3.19 8.16 -9.38
N ARG A 60 2.07 7.48 -9.11
CA ARG A 60 1.82 6.11 -9.58
C ARG A 60 1.86 6.02 -11.10
N ASP A 61 1.21 6.95 -11.80
CA ASP A 61 1.15 6.97 -13.25
C ASP A 61 2.53 7.22 -13.87
N GLN A 62 3.32 8.12 -13.29
CA GLN A 62 4.71 8.34 -13.68
C GLN A 62 5.58 7.11 -13.46
N ALA A 63 5.47 6.46 -12.30
CA ALA A 63 6.23 5.24 -12.00
C ALA A 63 5.87 4.09 -12.95
N LEU A 64 4.58 3.94 -13.29
CA LEU A 64 4.13 2.96 -14.29
C LEU A 64 4.68 3.27 -15.68
N ALA A 65 4.69 4.54 -16.09
CA ALA A 65 5.27 4.93 -17.38
C ALA A 65 6.79 4.66 -17.45
N GLU A 66 7.52 4.88 -16.35
CA GLU A 66 8.94 4.56 -16.25
C GLU A 66 9.19 3.05 -16.29
N LEU A 67 8.37 2.26 -15.59
CA LEU A 67 8.40 0.79 -15.67
C LEU A 67 8.10 0.28 -17.09
N GLU A 68 7.13 0.86 -17.79
CA GLU A 68 6.80 0.45 -19.15
C GLU A 68 7.93 0.78 -20.14
N LYS A 69 8.59 1.94 -19.97
CA LYS A 69 9.80 2.28 -20.74
C LYS A 69 10.95 1.32 -20.43
N LEU A 70 11.19 1.00 -19.16
CA LEU A 70 12.22 0.05 -18.78
C LEU A 70 11.93 -1.35 -19.31
N SER A 71 10.71 -1.85 -19.14
CA SER A 71 10.24 -3.15 -19.66
C SER A 71 10.46 -3.28 -21.18
N LYS A 72 10.12 -2.23 -21.95
CA LYS A 72 10.37 -2.18 -23.40
C LYS A 72 11.85 -2.09 -23.77
N LYS A 73 12.69 -1.59 -22.86
CA LYS A 73 14.15 -1.54 -23.06
C LYS A 73 14.77 -2.90 -22.76
N SER A 74 14.38 -3.53 -21.65
CA SER A 74 14.85 -4.87 -21.25
C SER A 74 14.50 -5.97 -22.26
N THR A 75 13.35 -5.87 -22.96
CA THR A 75 12.97 -6.83 -24.01
C THR A 75 13.71 -6.64 -25.34
N LYS A 76 14.48 -5.56 -25.50
CA LYS A 76 15.31 -5.33 -26.71
C LYS A 76 16.75 -5.82 -26.57
N ASP A 77 17.20 -6.11 -25.35
CA ASP A 77 18.57 -6.53 -25.03
C ASP A 77 18.70 -8.06 -24.82
N ASP A 78 17.62 -8.83 -24.95
CA ASP A 78 17.67 -10.30 -25.01
C ASP A 78 17.54 -10.73 -26.49
N LYS A 79 18.66 -10.64 -27.22
CA LYS A 79 18.83 -11.13 -28.59
C LYS A 79 19.95 -12.15 -28.65
#